data_AF-A0A8J9ZMT4-F1
#
_entry.id   AF-A0A8J9ZMT4-F1
#
_cell.length_a   1.000
_cell.length_b   1.000
_cell.length_c   1.000
_cell.angle_alpha   90.00
_cell.angle_beta   90.00
_cell.angle_gamma   90.00
#
_symmetry.space_group_name_H-M   'P 1'
#
loop_
_entity.id
_entity.type
_entity.pdbx_description
1 polymer ?
#
loop_
_entity_poly.entity_id
_entity_poly.type
_entity_poly.pdbx_seq_one_letter_code
_entity_poly.pdbx_strand_id
1 'polypeptide(L)'
;MLSVPFSINHKTQIEAIRLGNEVTKLVNCSVGDMKCLRSKTADVILHASKDNPWHDQSYCNGHVCHGEDLPFVFQTPELINLTFTPDEQVLADAMAYHYGNFAHTGDPNKPSPYVYTTGSVLKPPLNWPKYNEDNQFPNMNFTTPESVIVHDYNKEKCDFWDKEQVYSGSN
;
A
#
# COMPACT_ATOMS: atom_id res chain seq x y z
N MET A 1 0.09 6.29 7.31
CA MET A 1 0.11 5.48 6.07
C MET A 1 -1.00 5.95 5.15
N LEU A 2 -0.68 6.34 3.91
CA LEU A 2 -1.66 6.53 2.83
C LEU A 2 -1.30 5.66 1.62
N SER A 3 -0.99 4.39 1.89
CA SER A 3 -1.47 3.34 1.00
C SER A 3 -2.79 2.87 1.56
N VAL A 4 -3.84 3.00 0.76
CA VAL A 4 -5.15 2.41 1.06
C VAL A 4 -5.40 1.33 0.01
N PRO A 5 -4.91 0.10 0.22
CA PRO A 5 -5.43 -1.02 -0.54
C PRO A 5 -6.89 -1.18 -0.09
N PHE A 6 -7.80 -0.96 -1.04
CA PHE A 6 -9.25 -0.95 -0.89
C PHE A 6 -9.86 0.23 -0.10
N SER A 7 -9.66 1.46 -0.55
CA SER A 7 -10.65 2.56 -0.45
C SER A 7 -10.15 3.78 -1.24
N ILE A 8 -10.65 3.94 -2.46
CA ILE A 8 -10.34 5.07 -3.33
C ILE A 8 -10.87 6.37 -2.70
N ASN A 9 -9.98 7.34 -2.41
CA ASN A 9 -10.08 8.71 -2.93
C ASN A 9 -8.92 9.59 -2.46
N HIS A 10 -7.88 9.72 -3.29
CA HIS A 10 -6.92 10.86 -3.26
C HIS A 10 -6.80 11.58 -4.63
N LYS A 11 -7.69 11.23 -5.57
CA LYS A 11 -7.87 11.95 -6.84
C LYS A 11 -9.24 12.59 -6.78
N THR A 12 -9.38 13.82 -7.27
CA THR A 12 -10.70 14.36 -7.58
C THR A 12 -11.40 13.40 -8.54
N GLN A 13 -12.73 13.42 -8.55
CA GLN A 13 -13.50 12.58 -9.47
C GLN A 13 -13.03 12.75 -10.93
N ILE A 14 -12.67 13.97 -11.32
CA ILE A 14 -12.18 14.30 -12.67
C ILE A 14 -10.82 13.64 -12.94
N GLU A 15 -9.88 13.73 -12.00
CA GLU A 15 -8.56 13.09 -12.13
C GLU A 15 -8.66 11.57 -12.19
N ALA A 16 -9.55 10.97 -11.39
CA ALA A 16 -9.81 9.53 -11.43
C ALA A 16 -10.38 9.09 -12.78
N ILE A 17 -11.33 9.85 -13.33
CA ILE A 17 -11.91 9.58 -14.67
C ILE A 17 -10.84 9.72 -15.76
N ARG A 18 -10.00 10.76 -15.71
CA ARG A 18 -8.93 10.97 -16.69
C ARG A 18 -7.91 9.83 -16.68
N LEU A 19 -7.43 9.45 -15.50
CA LEU A 19 -6.50 8.33 -15.32
C LEU A 19 -7.10 7.03 -15.86
N GLY A 20 -8.33 6.71 -15.47
CA GLY A 20 -9.02 5.50 -15.96
C GLY A 20 -9.17 5.47 -17.49
N ASN A 21 -9.51 6.61 -18.09
CA ASN A 21 -9.67 6.73 -19.55
C ASN A 21 -8.35 6.64 -20.32
N GLU A 22 -7.23 7.06 -19.73
CA GLU A 22 -5.92 6.96 -20.36
C GLU A 22 -5.35 5.54 -20.25
N VAL A 23 -5.52 4.88 -19.10
CA VAL A 23 -5.15 3.47 -18.95
C VAL A 23 -5.90 2.60 -19.95
N THR A 24 -7.22 2.79 -20.12
CA THR A 24 -8.02 2.02 -21.09
C THR A 24 -7.52 2.24 -22.52
N LYS A 25 -7.16 3.47 -22.90
CA LYS A 25 -6.55 3.75 -24.21
C LYS A 25 -5.20 3.04 -24.39
N LEU A 26 -4.31 3.11 -23.40
CA LEU A 26 -2.98 2.52 -23.46
C LEU A 26 -3.02 0.99 -23.59
N VAL A 27 -4.03 0.34 -23.00
CA VAL A 27 -4.20 -1.13 -23.11
C VAL A 27 -5.13 -1.56 -24.26
N ASN A 28 -5.53 -0.62 -25.12
CA ASN A 28 -6.44 -0.84 -26.25
C ASN A 28 -7.79 -1.46 -25.81
N CYS A 29 -8.41 -0.88 -24.79
CA CYS A 29 -9.76 -1.18 -24.32
C CYS A 29 -10.66 0.05 -24.38
N SER A 30 -11.96 -0.18 -24.60
CA SER A 30 -12.97 0.88 -24.48
C SER A 30 -13.17 1.28 -23.02
N VAL A 31 -13.52 2.56 -22.79
CA VAL A 31 -13.88 3.04 -21.44
C VAL A 31 -15.07 2.23 -20.92
N GLY A 32 -14.93 1.66 -19.71
CA GLY A 32 -15.95 0.82 -19.09
C GLY A 32 -16.00 -0.63 -19.57
N ASP A 33 -15.17 -1.03 -20.54
CA ASP A 33 -15.08 -2.43 -20.98
C ASP A 33 -14.26 -3.26 -19.99
N MET A 34 -14.93 -3.67 -18.91
CA MET A 34 -14.32 -4.49 -17.87
C MET A 34 -13.93 -5.89 -18.35
N LYS A 35 -14.53 -6.39 -19.44
CA LYS A 35 -14.16 -7.71 -20.00
C LYS A 35 -12.81 -7.59 -20.71
N CYS A 36 -12.60 -6.52 -21.48
CA CYS A 36 -11.31 -6.23 -22.10
C CYS A 36 -10.23 -5.94 -21.05
N LEU A 37 -10.52 -5.13 -20.02
CA LEU A 37 -9.52 -4.83 -18.98
C LEU A 37 -9.07 -6.09 -18.23
N ARG A 38 -10.01 -6.98 -17.89
CA ARG A 38 -9.71 -8.25 -17.21
C ARG A 38 -9.02 -9.28 -18.10
N SER A 39 -8.95 -9.07 -19.41
CA SER A 39 -8.22 -9.96 -20.33
C SER A 39 -6.74 -9.57 -20.49
N LYS A 40 -6.31 -8.43 -19.95
CA LYS A 40 -4.91 -8.00 -19.96
C LYS A 40 -4.14 -8.67 -18.83
N THR A 41 -2.86 -8.92 -19.06
CA THR A 41 -1.95 -9.36 -17.99
C THR A 41 -1.68 -8.22 -17.02
N ALA A 42 -1.28 -8.55 -15.79
CA ALA A 42 -0.92 -7.57 -14.78
C ALA A 42 0.19 -6.62 -15.29
N ASP A 43 1.18 -7.16 -16.01
CA ASP A 43 2.29 -6.37 -16.59
C ASP A 43 1.78 -5.31 -17.57
N VAL A 44 0.82 -5.65 -18.44
CA VAL A 44 0.26 -4.72 -19.42
C VAL A 44 -0.50 -3.59 -18.72
N ILE A 45 -1.29 -3.91 -17.68
CA ILE A 45 -2.00 -2.90 -16.88
C ILE A 45 -1.01 -2.01 -16.12
N LEU A 46 0.05 -2.59 -15.58
CA LEU A 46 1.08 -1.90 -14.83
C LEU A 46 1.84 -0.92 -15.72
N HIS A 47 2.35 -1.36 -16.87
CA HIS A 47 3.01 -0.48 -17.84
C HIS A 47 2.11 0.68 -18.29
N ALA A 48 0.85 0.41 -18.61
CA ALA A 48 -0.11 1.45 -18.98
C ALA A 48 -0.39 2.45 -17.85
N SER A 49 -0.32 2.01 -16.60
CA SER A 49 -0.47 2.90 -15.44
C SER A 49 0.76 3.77 -15.20
N LYS A 50 1.95 3.30 -15.59
CA LYS A 50 3.23 4.03 -15.46
C LYS A 50 3.48 5.01 -16.60
N ASP A 51 3.17 4.61 -17.82
CA ASP A 51 3.29 5.46 -19.03
C ASP A 51 2.18 6.52 -19.10
N ASN A 52 1.34 6.57 -18.07
CA ASN A 52 0.33 7.58 -17.93
C ASN A 52 0.99 8.97 -17.74
N PRO A 53 0.59 10.01 -18.52
CA PRO A 53 1.19 11.35 -18.45
C PRO A 53 0.99 12.07 -17.11
N TRP A 54 0.11 11.58 -16.24
CA TRP A 54 -0.03 12.00 -14.85
C TRP A 54 0.96 11.29 -13.90
N HIS A 55 1.99 10.59 -14.40
CA HIS A 55 3.01 9.92 -13.56
C HIS A 55 4.13 10.87 -13.11
N ASP A 56 4.34 12.02 -13.78
CA ASP A 56 5.28 13.05 -13.34
C ASP A 56 4.65 13.95 -12.26
N GLN A 57 4.22 13.34 -11.16
CA GLN A 57 3.63 14.07 -10.03
C GLN A 57 4.78 14.58 -9.17
N SER A 58 5.29 15.76 -9.49
CA SER A 58 6.40 16.39 -8.76
C SER A 58 6.20 16.48 -7.24
N TYR A 59 4.95 16.45 -6.74
CA TYR A 59 4.66 16.41 -5.30
C TYR A 59 4.97 15.05 -4.64
N CYS A 60 5.15 13.97 -5.41
CA CYS A 60 5.58 12.67 -4.90
C CYS A 60 7.10 12.59 -4.72
N ASN A 61 7.86 13.54 -5.26
CA ASN A 61 9.32 13.53 -5.08
C ASN A 61 9.67 13.69 -3.60
N GLY A 62 10.26 12.65 -3.01
CA GLY A 62 10.61 12.60 -1.59
C GLY A 62 9.44 12.27 -0.65
N HIS A 63 8.29 11.83 -1.18
CA HIS A 63 7.11 11.45 -0.42
C HIS A 63 6.62 10.06 -0.84
N VAL A 64 5.98 9.34 0.09
CA VAL A 64 5.29 8.08 -0.23
C VAL A 64 3.89 8.41 -0.77
N CYS A 65 3.71 8.24 -2.06
CA CYS A 65 2.44 8.43 -2.75
C CYS A 65 1.58 7.16 -2.79
N HIS A 66 0.32 7.35 -3.17
CA HIS A 66 -0.67 6.28 -3.17
C HIS A 66 -0.29 5.16 -4.15
N GLY A 67 -0.20 3.93 -3.64
CA GLY A 67 0.14 2.74 -4.42
C GLY A 67 1.65 2.47 -4.54
N GLU A 68 2.50 3.30 -3.94
CA GLU A 68 3.96 3.08 -3.95
C GLU A 68 4.40 1.94 -3.03
N ASP A 69 3.51 1.43 -2.18
CA ASP A 69 3.72 0.22 -1.39
C ASP A 69 3.60 -1.07 -2.20
N LEU A 70 2.91 -1.04 -3.36
CA LEU A 70 2.61 -2.25 -4.13
C LEU A 70 3.87 -3.04 -4.53
N PRO A 71 4.95 -2.42 -5.04
CA PRO A 71 6.17 -3.16 -5.35
C PRO A 71 6.76 -3.88 -4.14
N PHE A 72 6.68 -3.28 -2.95
CA PHE A 72 7.17 -3.86 -1.70
C PHE A 72 6.29 -5.00 -1.21
N VAL A 73 4.96 -4.81 -1.20
CA VAL A 73 3.98 -5.82 -0.76
C VAL A 73 4.03 -7.07 -1.63
N PHE A 74 4.17 -6.90 -2.95
CA PHE A 74 4.14 -8.00 -3.92
C PHE A 74 5.53 -8.50 -4.34
N GLN A 75 6.61 -7.88 -3.86
CA GLN A 75 7.99 -8.16 -4.27
C GLN A 75 8.17 -8.12 -5.81
N THR A 76 7.64 -7.07 -6.45
CA THR A 76 7.64 -6.92 -7.91
C THR A 76 8.43 -5.71 -8.44
N PRO A 77 9.59 -5.30 -7.84
CA PRO A 77 10.33 -4.15 -8.35
C PRO A 77 10.84 -4.37 -9.80
N GLU A 78 11.10 -5.63 -10.18
CA GLU A 78 11.60 -5.97 -11.52
C GLU A 78 10.57 -5.74 -12.62
N LEU A 79 9.26 -5.88 -12.33
CA LEU A 79 8.19 -5.58 -13.30
C LEU A 79 8.19 -4.11 -13.73
N ILE A 80 8.86 -3.26 -12.95
CA ILE A 80 8.96 -1.84 -13.18
C ILE A 80 10.38 -1.37 -13.51
N ASN A 81 11.30 -2.29 -13.81
CA ASN A 81 12.72 -2.04 -14.05
C ASN A 81 13.41 -1.34 -12.87
N LEU A 82 12.98 -1.62 -11.64
CA LEU A 82 13.63 -1.18 -10.42
C LEU A 82 14.26 -2.37 -9.70
N THR A 83 15.16 -2.08 -8.77
CA THR A 83 15.75 -3.06 -7.87
C THR A 83 15.75 -2.45 -6.49
N PHE A 84 15.39 -3.24 -5.49
CA PHE A 84 15.47 -2.81 -4.10
C PHE A 84 16.93 -2.69 -3.66
N THR A 85 17.21 -1.65 -2.90
CA THR A 85 18.37 -1.62 -2.01
C THR A 85 18.25 -2.73 -0.94
N PRO A 86 19.34 -3.12 -0.28
CA PRO A 86 19.28 -4.12 0.78
C PRO A 86 18.27 -3.79 1.90
N ASP A 87 18.19 -2.52 2.31
CA ASP A 87 17.24 -2.08 3.35
C ASP A 87 15.79 -2.11 2.85
N GLU A 88 15.56 -1.78 1.57
CA GLU A 88 14.24 -1.89 0.93
C GLU A 88 13.77 -3.34 0.78
N GLN A 89 14.69 -4.28 0.54
CA GLN A 89 14.36 -5.71 0.55
C GLN A 89 13.93 -6.16 1.95
N VAL A 90 14.65 -5.74 2.99
CA VAL A 90 14.27 -6.01 4.39
C VAL A 90 12.89 -5.42 4.71
N LEU A 91 12.61 -4.20 4.23
CA LEU A 91 11.30 -3.57 4.35
C LEU A 91 10.19 -4.40 3.67
N ALA A 92 10.39 -4.80 2.41
CA ALA A 92 9.45 -5.61 1.63
C ALA A 92 9.17 -6.95 2.32
N ASP A 93 10.20 -7.61 2.82
CA ASP A 93 10.08 -8.89 3.51
C ASP A 93 9.35 -8.74 4.85
N ALA A 94 9.57 -7.65 5.59
CA ALA A 94 8.83 -7.35 6.81
C ALA A 94 7.33 -7.12 6.54
N MET A 95 6.99 -6.43 5.45
CA MET A 95 5.58 -6.26 5.02
C MET A 95 4.93 -7.60 4.68
N ALA A 96 5.61 -8.43 3.87
CA ALA A 96 5.14 -9.76 3.50
C ALA A 96 4.95 -10.66 4.73
N TYR A 97 5.88 -10.61 5.68
CA TYR A 97 5.79 -11.34 6.95
C TYR A 97 4.52 -10.99 7.72
N HIS A 98 4.30 -9.70 8.01
CA HIS A 98 3.16 -9.28 8.82
C HIS A 98 1.82 -9.54 8.11
N TYR A 99 1.73 -9.25 6.81
CA TYR A 99 0.49 -9.45 6.05
C TYR A 99 0.17 -10.93 5.89
N GLY A 100 1.16 -11.76 5.59
CA GLY A 100 1.00 -13.21 5.49
C GLY A 100 0.57 -13.83 6.80
N ASN A 101 1.22 -13.46 7.91
CA ASN A 101 0.87 -13.96 9.24
C ASN A 101 -0.55 -13.57 9.64
N PHE A 102 -0.91 -12.30 9.45
CA PHE A 102 -2.26 -11.83 9.74
C PHE A 102 -3.31 -12.58 8.92
N ALA A 103 -3.06 -12.78 7.62
CA ALA A 103 -3.97 -13.53 6.75
C ALA A 103 -4.18 -14.99 7.20
N HIS A 104 -3.15 -15.62 7.78
CA HIS A 104 -3.22 -17.01 8.23
C HIS A 104 -3.74 -17.19 9.66
N THR A 105 -3.39 -16.29 10.58
CA THR A 105 -3.57 -16.50 12.03
C THR A 105 -4.42 -15.44 12.70
N GLY A 106 -4.71 -14.33 12.02
CA GLY A 106 -5.33 -13.14 12.61
C GLY A 106 -4.38 -12.32 13.50
N ASP A 107 -3.10 -12.71 13.62
CA ASP A 107 -2.07 -11.99 14.37
C ASP A 107 -0.84 -11.74 13.47
N PRO A 108 -0.50 -10.48 13.16
CA PRO A 108 0.61 -10.16 12.25
C PRO A 108 1.99 -10.58 12.79
N ASN A 109 2.09 -10.90 14.08
CA ASN A 109 3.35 -11.31 14.73
C ASN A 109 3.44 -12.83 14.88
N LYS A 110 2.38 -13.58 14.55
CA LYS A 110 2.31 -15.02 14.75
C LYS A 110 2.35 -15.75 13.42
N PRO A 111 3.49 -16.39 13.07
CA PRO A 111 3.57 -17.19 11.87
C PRO A 111 2.66 -18.41 11.98
N SER A 112 2.10 -18.81 10.83
CA SER A 112 1.31 -20.04 10.77
C SER A 112 2.22 -21.26 10.94
N PRO A 113 1.79 -22.27 11.72
CA PRO A 113 2.57 -23.49 11.93
C PRO A 113 2.75 -24.32 10.65
N TYR A 114 2.03 -23.99 9.58
CA TYR A 114 2.07 -24.67 8.29
C TYR A 114 2.92 -23.94 7.23
N VAL A 115 3.57 -22.82 7.59
CA VAL A 115 4.44 -22.09 6.66
C VAL A 115 5.79 -22.81 6.56
N TYR A 116 6.11 -23.32 5.37
CA TYR A 116 7.42 -23.86 5.06
C TYR A 116 8.43 -22.71 4.93
N THR A 117 9.30 -22.54 5.92
CA THR A 117 10.45 -21.64 5.81
C THR A 117 11.61 -22.39 5.14
N THR A 118 11.76 -22.26 3.83
CA THR A 118 12.99 -22.73 3.15
C THR A 118 14.08 -21.70 3.33
N GLY A 119 15.10 -22.03 4.12
CA GLY A 119 16.40 -21.34 4.09
C GLY A 119 16.38 -19.89 4.59
N SER A 120 16.48 -19.75 5.92
CA SER A 120 17.23 -18.68 6.60
C SER A 120 16.82 -17.20 6.42
N VAL A 121 16.65 -16.55 7.58
CA VAL A 121 17.03 -15.16 7.91
C VAL A 121 16.09 -14.01 7.54
N LEU A 122 14.86 -14.00 8.05
CA LEU A 122 14.34 -12.71 8.52
C LEU A 122 14.72 -12.55 9.99
N LYS A 123 15.45 -11.48 10.34
CA LYS A 123 15.42 -10.94 11.72
C LYS A 123 13.93 -10.78 12.03
N PRO A 124 13.41 -11.30 13.16
CA PRO A 124 12.01 -11.11 13.50
C PRO A 124 11.70 -9.60 13.37
N PRO A 125 10.78 -9.21 12.47
CA PRO A 125 10.51 -7.80 12.27
C PRO A 125 9.94 -7.24 13.58
N LEU A 126 10.00 -5.92 13.70
CA LEU A 126 9.47 -5.21 14.87
C LEU A 126 8.05 -5.70 15.17
N ASN A 127 7.77 -6.03 16.43
CA ASN A 127 6.42 -6.45 16.82
C ASN A 127 5.42 -5.33 16.50
N TRP A 128 4.36 -5.67 15.78
CA TRP A 128 3.25 -4.78 15.49
C TRP A 128 2.20 -4.87 16.61
N PRO A 129 2.14 -3.90 17.54
CA PRO A 129 1.20 -3.94 18.64
C PRO A 129 -0.24 -3.78 18.16
N LYS A 130 -1.18 -4.34 18.91
CA LYS A 130 -2.60 -4.17 18.65
C LYS A 130 -3.00 -2.71 18.78
N TYR A 131 -3.73 -2.19 17.81
CA TYR A 131 -4.29 -0.84 17.87
C TYR A 131 -5.27 -0.69 19.04
N ASN A 132 -5.04 0.28 19.93
CA ASN A 132 -5.88 0.56 21.09
C ASN A 132 -5.62 1.98 21.65
N GLU A 133 -6.60 2.54 22.35
CA GLU A 133 -6.52 3.87 22.97
C GLU A 133 -5.52 3.92 24.14
N ASP A 134 -5.49 2.89 24.98
CA ASP A 134 -4.63 2.82 26.17
C ASP A 134 -3.13 2.96 25.85
N ASN A 135 -2.73 2.51 24.66
CA ASN A 135 -1.38 2.62 24.14
C ASN A 135 -1.27 3.67 23.01
N GLN A 136 -2.08 4.73 23.07
CA GLN A 136 -1.97 5.90 22.19
C GLN A 136 -2.01 5.53 20.70
N PHE A 137 -2.95 4.66 20.33
CA PHE A 137 -3.23 4.28 18.95
C PHE A 137 -1.94 3.93 18.18
N PRO A 138 -1.22 2.88 18.60
CA PRO A 138 0.08 2.58 18.03
C PRO A 138 -0.06 2.08 16.59
N ASN A 139 0.82 2.54 15.72
CA ASN A 139 0.86 2.21 14.30
C ASN A 139 2.26 1.73 13.93
N MET A 140 2.33 0.69 13.08
CA MET A 140 3.58 0.31 12.44
C MET A 140 3.92 1.33 11.34
N ASN A 141 5.10 1.92 11.42
CA ASN A 141 5.66 2.72 10.34
C ASN A 141 6.74 1.90 9.62
N PHE A 142 6.35 1.35 8.47
CA PHE A 142 7.25 0.68 7.54
C PHE A 142 8.15 1.72 6.88
N THR A 143 9.44 1.72 7.23
CA THR A 143 10.42 2.69 6.74
C THR A 143 11.82 2.09 6.68
N THR A 144 12.71 2.70 5.90
CA THR A 144 14.13 2.35 5.85
C THR A 144 14.96 3.33 6.71
N PRO A 145 16.08 2.89 7.29
CA PRO A 145 16.63 1.52 7.24
C PRO A 145 15.91 0.52 8.17
N GLU A 146 15.11 0.99 9.13
CA GLU A 146 14.41 0.12 10.08
C GLU A 146 13.01 0.66 10.40
N SER A 147 12.00 -0.21 10.39
CA SER A 147 10.62 0.11 10.78
C SER A 147 10.52 0.52 12.25
N VAL A 148 9.57 1.38 12.58
CA VAL A 148 9.37 1.90 13.95
C VAL A 148 7.88 1.90 14.34
N ILE A 149 7.59 1.85 15.64
CA ILE A 149 6.22 2.10 16.14
C ILE A 149 6.04 3.60 16.36
N VAL A 150 5.04 4.16 15.70
CA VAL A 150 4.59 5.54 15.92
C VAL A 150 3.28 5.53 16.69
N HIS A 151 3.10 6.52 17.57
CA HIS A 151 1.91 6.65 18.40
C HIS A 151 1.16 7.91 17.96
N ASP A 152 -0.16 7.92 18.09
CA ASP A 152 -0.99 9.10 17.82
C ASP A 152 -0.70 9.71 16.43
N TYR A 153 -0.50 8.85 15.42
CA TYR A 153 -0.11 9.28 14.09
C TYR A 153 -1.17 10.21 13.49
N ASN A 154 -0.76 11.42 13.06
CA ASN A 154 -1.63 12.46 12.56
C ASN A 154 -2.73 12.92 13.54
N LYS A 155 -2.54 12.76 14.85
CA LYS A 155 -3.55 13.07 15.88
C LYS A 155 -4.26 14.40 15.67
N GLU A 156 -3.53 15.49 15.47
CA GLU A 156 -4.15 16.83 15.29
C GLU A 156 -5.14 16.88 14.11
N LYS A 157 -4.83 16.17 13.02
CA LYS A 157 -5.73 16.08 11.85
C LYS A 157 -6.91 15.15 12.13
N CYS A 158 -6.68 14.04 12.82
CA CYS A 158 -7.75 13.12 13.23
C CYS A 158 -8.72 13.82 14.19
N ASP A 159 -8.21 14.48 15.23
CA ASP A 159 -8.97 15.26 16.20
C ASP A 159 -9.83 16.34 15.53
N PHE A 160 -9.29 17.01 14.49
CA PHE A 160 -10.05 17.95 13.68
C PHE A 160 -11.27 17.27 13.02
N TRP A 161 -11.06 16.15 12.31
CA TRP A 161 -12.16 15.47 11.61
C TRP A 161 -13.17 14.82 12.55
N ASP A 162 -12.73 14.34 13.72
CA ASP A 162 -13.62 13.83 14.77
C ASP A 162 -14.54 14.92 15.31
N LYS A 163 -13.99 16.14 15.49
CA LYS A 163 -14.77 17.32 15.90
C LYS A 163 -15.80 17.73 14.86
N GLU A 164 -15.46 17.65 13.57
CA GLU A 164 -16.36 18.01 12.47
C GLU A 164 -17.50 16.99 12.25
N GLN A 165 -17.53 15.88 13.00
CA GLN A 165 -18.63 14.89 12.98
C GLN A 165 -18.91 14.29 11.59
N VAL A 166 -17.92 14.30 10.68
CA VAL A 166 -18.09 13.88 9.27
C VAL A 166 -18.40 12.38 9.15
N TYR A 167 -18.04 11.58 10.16
CA TYR A 167 -18.23 10.13 10.18
C TYR A 167 -19.33 9.65 11.15
N SER A 168 -19.91 10.53 11.96
CA SER A 168 -21.09 10.21 12.75
C SER A 168 -22.32 10.32 11.85
N GLY A 169 -22.66 9.23 11.17
CA GLY A 169 -23.98 9.09 10.58
C GLY A 169 -25.03 9.34 11.65
N SER A 170 -25.88 10.33 11.43
CA SER A 170 -27.12 10.51 12.17
C SER A 170 -27.95 9.22 12.04
N ASN A 171 -28.11 8.49 13.15
CA ASN A 171 -29.18 7.51 13.31
C ASN A 171 -30.54 8.22 13.30
#